data_AF-A0A0W0S4E9-F1
#
_entry.id   AF-A0A0W0S4E9-F1
#
_cell.length_a   1.000
_cell.length_b   1.000
_cell.length_c   1.000
_cell.angle_alpha   90.00
_cell.angle_beta   90.00
_cell.angle_gamma   90.00
#
_symmetry.space_group_name_H-M   'P 1'
#
loop_
_entity.id
_entity.type
_entity.pdbx_description
1 polymer ?
#
loop_
_entity_poly.entity_id
_entity_poly.type
_entity_poly.pdbx_seq_one_letter_code
_entity_poly.pdbx_strand_id
1 'polypeptide(L)'
;MKDPLEALEDSLAYMFELQTNKTGNYIHPSVQKLKKALEDYKNGPSLSLRELIAAIKVALPVIENYVDGYIVKLRMETLAQTNGVFITWDRPKTRGVYSNFQFFAPAIEIRRDFISWLSSHAGLEFSRLKSTEKLEIMLTLIGEPEFMTKLAEHLLKNPNFLCNLILDSPEIFIKVINTSLGFQLENHHIAKAIAHHCDALVDTTLEPQEQIESYIEFLDDNLTGIGRSIEKLLEDPLAKAELDRADIFQYYFNEERFNL
;
A
#
# COMPACT_ATOMS: atom_id res chain seq x y z
N MET A 1 6.50 -5.48 -39.04
CA MET A 1 5.92 -4.82 -37.85
C MET A 1 4.44 -4.65 -38.16
N LYS A 2 3.54 -5.25 -37.38
CA LYS A 2 2.09 -5.05 -37.56
C LYS A 2 1.75 -3.58 -37.29
N ASP A 3 0.81 -3.03 -38.04
CA ASP A 3 0.31 -1.67 -37.80
C ASP A 3 -0.20 -1.58 -36.35
N PRO A 4 0.21 -0.57 -35.54
CA PRO A 4 -0.28 -0.39 -34.18
C PRO A 4 -1.82 -0.38 -34.06
N LEU A 5 -2.54 0.06 -35.10
CA LEU A 5 -4.00 0.00 -35.15
C LEU A 5 -4.51 -1.42 -35.33
N GLU A 6 -3.92 -2.18 -36.26
CA GLU A 6 -4.27 -3.58 -36.53
C GLU A 6 -4.00 -4.47 -35.30
N ALA A 7 -2.92 -4.21 -34.57
CA ALA A 7 -2.61 -4.91 -33.32
C ALA A 7 -3.60 -4.62 -32.19
N LEU A 8 -4.22 -3.43 -32.18
CA LEU A 8 -5.27 -3.05 -31.24
C LEU A 8 -6.61 -3.69 -31.63
N GLU A 9 -6.95 -3.73 -32.92
CA GLU A 9 -8.13 -4.44 -33.45
C GLU A 9 -8.05 -5.93 -33.11
N ASP A 10 -6.91 -6.59 -33.36
CA ASP A 10 -6.66 -8.00 -33.02
C ASP A 10 -6.89 -8.28 -31.52
N SER A 11 -6.46 -7.35 -30.66
CA SER A 11 -6.59 -7.50 -29.20
C SER A 11 -8.04 -7.35 -28.72
N LEU A 12 -8.87 -6.60 -29.45
CA LEU A 12 -10.27 -6.33 -29.10
C LEU A 12 -11.26 -7.25 -29.84
N ALA A 13 -10.81 -7.97 -30.88
CA ALA A 13 -11.63 -8.84 -31.70
C ALA A 13 -12.40 -9.88 -30.87
N TYR A 14 -11.72 -10.53 -29.93
CA TYR A 14 -12.34 -11.53 -29.04
C TYR A 14 -13.49 -10.95 -28.20
N MET A 15 -13.32 -9.74 -27.67
CA MET A 15 -14.37 -9.05 -26.92
C MET A 15 -15.55 -8.69 -27.84
N PHE A 16 -15.29 -8.20 -29.05
CA PHE A 16 -16.36 -7.87 -30.00
C PHE A 16 -17.16 -9.10 -30.40
N GLU A 17 -16.52 -10.23 -30.66
CA GLU A 17 -17.22 -11.49 -30.98
C GLU A 17 -18.17 -11.92 -29.86
N LEU A 18 -17.70 -11.88 -28.61
CA LEU A 18 -18.50 -12.29 -27.45
C LEU A 18 -19.64 -11.31 -27.10
N GLN A 19 -19.46 -10.02 -27.41
CA GLN A 19 -20.46 -8.98 -27.13
C GLN A 19 -21.50 -8.83 -28.25
N THR A 20 -21.39 -9.55 -29.37
CA THR A 20 -22.30 -9.42 -30.51
C THR A 20 -23.58 -10.23 -30.28
N ASN A 21 -24.73 -9.55 -30.18
CA ASN A 21 -26.03 -10.21 -30.16
C ASN A 21 -26.44 -10.69 -31.57
N LYS A 22 -27.39 -11.63 -31.66
CA LYS A 22 -27.95 -12.16 -32.93
C LYS A 22 -28.50 -11.09 -33.89
N THR A 23 -28.70 -9.86 -33.40
CA THR A 23 -29.18 -8.69 -34.17
C THR A 23 -28.04 -7.81 -34.72
N GLY A 24 -26.77 -8.19 -34.52
CA GLY A 24 -25.59 -7.41 -34.96
C GLY A 24 -25.23 -6.22 -34.05
N ASN A 25 -25.95 -6.02 -32.95
CA ASN A 25 -25.70 -4.97 -31.96
C ASN A 25 -24.91 -5.51 -30.76
N TYR A 26 -24.09 -4.64 -30.14
CA TYR A 26 -23.30 -4.99 -28.96
C TYR A 26 -24.14 -4.90 -27.68
N ILE A 27 -23.92 -5.85 -26.75
CA ILE A 27 -24.63 -5.90 -25.46
C ILE A 27 -24.39 -4.61 -24.65
N HIS A 28 -23.15 -4.12 -24.64
CA HIS A 28 -22.79 -2.91 -23.88
C HIS A 28 -22.66 -1.67 -24.79
N PRO A 29 -23.33 -0.54 -24.47
CA PRO A 29 -23.28 0.68 -25.31
C PRO A 29 -21.88 1.28 -25.43
N SER A 30 -21.02 1.09 -24.43
CA SER A 30 -19.60 1.51 -24.49
C SER A 30 -18.80 0.74 -25.55
N VAL A 31 -19.12 -0.54 -25.77
CA VAL A 31 -18.46 -1.38 -26.79
C VAL A 31 -18.92 -0.97 -28.19
N GLN A 32 -20.20 -0.60 -28.34
CA GLN A 32 -20.72 -0.03 -29.58
C GLN A 32 -20.06 1.32 -29.93
N LYS A 33 -19.89 2.20 -28.93
CA LYS A 33 -19.17 3.47 -29.10
C LYS A 33 -17.69 3.26 -29.43
N LEU A 34 -17.06 2.26 -28.84
CA LEU A 34 -15.68 1.89 -29.14
C LEU A 34 -15.51 1.41 -30.58
N LYS A 35 -16.39 0.53 -31.07
CA LYS A 35 -16.34 0.06 -32.46
C LYS A 35 -16.53 1.22 -33.44
N LYS A 36 -17.50 2.10 -33.18
CA LYS A 36 -17.72 3.28 -34.00
C LYS A 36 -16.50 4.20 -34.01
N ALA A 37 -15.87 4.44 -32.86
CA ALA A 37 -14.65 5.26 -32.77
C ALA A 37 -13.45 4.62 -33.50
N LEU A 38 -13.36 3.28 -33.53
CA LEU A 38 -12.36 2.56 -34.34
C LEU A 38 -12.61 2.73 -35.84
N GLU A 39 -13.87 2.59 -36.28
CA GLU A 39 -14.25 2.78 -37.70
C GLU A 39 -14.08 4.24 -38.15
N ASP A 40 -14.40 5.20 -37.29
CA ASP A 40 -14.23 6.64 -37.54
C ASP A 40 -12.73 7.02 -37.56
N TYR A 41 -11.88 6.35 -36.76
CA TYR A 41 -10.42 6.51 -36.82
C TYR A 41 -9.80 5.94 -38.10
N LYS A 42 -10.35 4.82 -38.60
CA LYS A 42 -9.89 4.18 -39.83
C LYS A 42 -10.25 4.98 -41.09
N ASN A 43 -11.38 5.70 -41.09
CA ASN A 43 -11.94 6.35 -42.27
C ASN A 43 -11.90 7.89 -42.23
N GLY A 44 -11.46 8.53 -41.13
CA GLY A 44 -11.57 9.98 -40.93
C GLY A 44 -10.25 10.68 -40.52
N PRO A 45 -10.19 12.02 -40.60
CA PRO A 45 -9.01 12.80 -40.22
C PRO A 45 -8.74 12.76 -38.71
N SER A 46 -7.47 13.01 -38.34
CA SER A 46 -6.78 12.86 -37.04
C SER A 46 -7.45 13.40 -35.75
N LEU A 47 -8.62 14.03 -35.82
CA LEU A 47 -9.49 14.32 -34.66
C LEU A 47 -10.03 13.03 -33.99
N SER A 48 -9.99 11.92 -34.71
CA SER A 48 -10.46 10.60 -34.30
C SER A 48 -9.62 9.90 -33.22
N LEU A 49 -8.33 10.25 -33.05
CA LEU A 49 -7.47 9.57 -32.07
C LEU A 49 -7.89 9.88 -30.63
N ARG A 50 -8.24 11.14 -30.35
CA ARG A 50 -8.68 11.58 -29.02
C ARG A 50 -10.03 10.95 -28.65
N GLU A 51 -10.90 10.80 -29.63
CA GLU A 51 -12.19 10.14 -29.48
C GLU A 51 -12.02 8.64 -29.25
N LEU A 52 -11.06 8.02 -29.95
CA LEU A 52 -10.68 6.62 -29.73
C LEU A 52 -10.09 6.39 -28.33
N ILE A 53 -9.17 7.25 -27.86
CA ILE A 53 -8.63 7.20 -26.49
C ILE A 53 -9.77 7.33 -25.46
N ALA A 54 -10.70 8.27 -25.68
CA ALA A 54 -11.84 8.46 -24.78
C ALA A 54 -12.78 7.25 -24.77
N ALA A 55 -13.07 6.67 -25.94
CA ALA A 55 -13.92 5.49 -26.08
C ALA A 55 -13.28 4.27 -25.39
N ILE A 56 -11.98 4.05 -25.56
CA ILE A 56 -11.24 2.98 -24.88
C ILE A 56 -11.26 3.18 -23.37
N LYS A 57 -11.00 4.39 -22.85
CA LYS A 57 -11.04 4.67 -21.40
C LYS A 57 -12.42 4.41 -20.77
N VAL A 58 -13.49 4.64 -21.52
CA VAL A 58 -14.87 4.38 -21.09
C VAL A 58 -15.21 2.90 -21.18
N ALA A 59 -14.71 2.20 -22.21
CA ALA A 59 -14.93 0.77 -22.42
C ALA A 59 -13.99 -0.12 -21.59
N LEU A 60 -12.91 0.43 -21.03
CA LEU A 60 -11.86 -0.31 -20.32
C LEU A 60 -12.39 -1.26 -19.22
N PRO A 61 -13.32 -0.85 -18.33
CA PRO A 61 -13.85 -1.75 -17.30
C PRO A 61 -14.66 -2.92 -17.88
N VAL A 62 -15.18 -2.78 -19.11
CA VAL A 62 -15.86 -3.86 -19.83
C VAL A 62 -14.84 -4.73 -20.54
N ILE A 63 -13.83 -4.13 -21.17
CA ILE A 63 -12.71 -4.83 -21.83
C ILE A 63 -11.99 -5.75 -20.85
N GLU A 64 -11.70 -5.27 -19.64
CA GLU A 64 -11.00 -6.01 -18.58
C GLU A 64 -11.73 -7.32 -18.17
N ASN A 65 -13.03 -7.46 -18.46
CA ASN A 65 -13.76 -8.70 -18.22
C ASN A 65 -13.56 -9.77 -19.31
N TYR A 66 -12.96 -9.42 -20.44
CA TYR A 66 -12.81 -10.32 -21.60
C TYR A 66 -11.36 -10.45 -22.09
N VAL A 67 -10.56 -9.41 -21.92
CA VAL A 67 -9.18 -9.32 -22.39
C VAL A 67 -8.35 -8.61 -21.34
N ASP A 68 -7.07 -8.95 -21.24
CA ASP A 68 -6.14 -8.26 -20.36
C ASP A 68 -6.06 -6.76 -20.70
N GLY A 69 -6.59 -5.93 -19.79
CA GLY A 69 -6.61 -4.47 -19.92
C GLY A 69 -5.21 -3.86 -19.98
N TYR A 70 -4.17 -4.56 -19.49
CA TYR A 70 -2.78 -4.13 -19.62
C TYR A 70 -2.32 -4.15 -21.08
N ILE A 71 -2.63 -5.22 -21.82
CA ILE A 71 -2.27 -5.35 -23.24
C ILE A 71 -2.94 -4.26 -24.06
N VAL A 72 -4.22 -3.97 -23.78
CA VAL A 72 -4.98 -2.94 -24.49
C VAL A 72 -4.43 -1.53 -24.19
N LYS A 73 -4.05 -1.24 -22.94
CA LYS A 73 -3.38 0.02 -22.57
C LYS A 73 -2.05 0.19 -23.30
N LEU A 74 -1.21 -0.85 -23.29
CA LEU A 74 0.11 -0.83 -23.93
C LEU A 74 0.02 -0.61 -25.45
N ARG A 75 -0.92 -1.26 -26.12
CA ARG A 75 -1.15 -1.08 -27.57
C ARG A 75 -1.64 0.33 -27.88
N MET A 76 -2.52 0.87 -27.05
CA MET A 76 -3.04 2.22 -27.23
C MET A 76 -2.00 3.30 -26.92
N GLU A 77 -1.12 3.08 -25.94
CA GLU A 77 0.03 3.95 -25.68
C GLU A 77 1.00 3.97 -26.86
N THR A 78 1.29 2.81 -27.44
CA THR A 78 2.11 2.71 -28.66
C THR A 78 1.47 3.51 -29.81
N LEU A 79 0.16 3.34 -30.05
CA LEU A 79 -0.58 4.06 -31.09
C LEU A 79 -0.58 5.59 -30.85
N ALA A 80 -0.72 6.02 -29.61
CA ALA A 80 -0.70 7.43 -29.26
C ALA A 80 0.71 8.05 -29.41
N GLN A 81 1.76 7.34 -28.99
CA GLN A 81 3.15 7.77 -29.18
C GLN A 81 3.51 7.94 -30.66
N THR A 82 3.05 7.04 -31.54
CA THR A 82 3.25 7.17 -33.00
C THR A 82 2.61 8.46 -33.56
N ASN A 83 1.55 8.96 -32.92
CA ASN A 83 0.87 10.20 -33.28
C ASN A 83 1.31 11.41 -32.44
N GLY A 84 2.37 11.29 -31.63
CA GLY A 84 2.91 12.36 -30.79
C GLY A 84 2.05 12.72 -29.57
N VAL A 85 1.16 11.83 -29.13
CA VAL A 85 0.23 12.03 -28.01
C VAL A 85 0.59 11.11 -26.86
N PHE A 86 0.60 11.63 -25.64
CA PHE A 86 0.78 10.82 -24.43
C PHE A 86 -0.57 10.57 -23.75
N ILE A 87 -0.83 9.34 -23.32
CA ILE A 87 -2.08 8.97 -22.64
C ILE A 87 -1.83 8.92 -21.14
N THR A 88 -2.48 9.79 -20.39
CA THR A 88 -2.61 9.63 -18.94
C THR A 88 -3.82 8.74 -18.66
N TRP A 89 -3.62 7.51 -18.18
CA TRP A 89 -4.73 6.58 -17.88
C TRP A 89 -5.51 6.94 -16.63
N ASP A 90 -4.94 7.77 -15.77
CA ASP A 90 -5.63 8.30 -14.61
C ASP A 90 -6.84 9.12 -15.06
N ARG A 91 -8.02 8.72 -14.60
CA ARG A 91 -9.22 9.52 -14.80
C ARG A 91 -9.05 10.82 -13.99
N PRO A 92 -9.15 12.02 -14.60
CA PRO A 92 -9.55 13.16 -13.79
C PRO A 92 -10.91 12.80 -13.19
N LYS A 93 -11.06 12.92 -11.87
CA LYS A 93 -12.35 12.74 -11.17
C LYS A 93 -13.31 13.86 -11.61
N THR A 94 -13.82 13.78 -12.83
CA THR A 94 -14.94 14.59 -13.28
C THR A 94 -16.18 14.07 -12.57
N ARG A 95 -16.72 14.90 -11.67
CA ARG A 95 -18.02 14.70 -11.02
C ARG A 95 -19.07 14.43 -12.09
N GLY A 96 -19.49 13.17 -12.20
CA GLY A 96 -20.57 12.77 -13.10
C GLY A 96 -21.91 13.19 -12.51
N VAL A 97 -22.55 14.15 -13.15
CA VAL A 97 -23.99 14.41 -13.05
C VAL A 97 -24.71 13.20 -13.64
N TYR A 98 -25.26 12.34 -12.78
CA TYR A 98 -26.35 11.43 -13.14
C TYR A 98 -27.51 11.68 -12.20
N SER A 99 -28.56 12.27 -12.78
CA SER A 99 -29.89 12.41 -12.21
C SER A 99 -30.54 11.02 -12.14
N ASN A 100 -31.19 10.71 -11.01
CA ASN A 100 -32.17 9.62 -10.82
C ASN A 100 -31.68 8.23 -10.36
N PHE A 101 -30.60 8.16 -9.58
CA PHE A 101 -30.46 7.06 -8.59
C PHE A 101 -30.23 7.68 -7.21
N GLN A 102 -31.30 7.76 -6.41
CA GLN A 102 -31.19 8.01 -4.97
C GLN A 102 -30.68 6.73 -4.30
N PHE A 103 -29.40 6.43 -4.47
CA PHE A 103 -28.71 5.85 -3.32
C PHE A 103 -28.69 6.96 -2.29
N PHE A 104 -29.25 6.68 -1.11
CA PHE A 104 -28.94 7.47 0.08
C PHE A 104 -27.45 7.79 0.01
N ALA A 105 -27.13 9.07 -0.14
CA ALA A 105 -25.75 9.49 0.02
C ALA A 105 -25.35 8.95 1.40
N PRO A 106 -24.29 8.11 1.52
CA PRO A 106 -23.51 8.24 2.72
C PRO A 106 -23.06 9.70 2.65
N ALA A 107 -23.60 10.49 3.59
CA ALA A 107 -23.19 11.86 3.82
C ALA A 107 -21.71 11.95 3.50
N ILE A 108 -21.30 12.92 2.66
CA ILE A 108 -19.91 13.28 2.36
C ILE A 108 -19.05 12.76 3.50
N GLU A 109 -18.52 11.55 3.34
CA GLU A 109 -17.76 10.95 4.41
C GLU A 109 -16.49 11.78 4.28
N ILE A 110 -16.38 12.79 5.16
CA ILE A 110 -15.12 13.26 5.65
C ILE A 110 -14.31 11.98 5.72
N ARG A 111 -13.36 11.79 4.79
CA ARG A 111 -12.49 10.60 4.79
C ARG A 111 -11.98 10.57 6.20
N ARG A 112 -12.56 9.72 7.07
CA ARG A 112 -12.27 9.75 8.49
C ARG A 112 -10.82 9.34 8.53
N ASP A 113 -9.97 10.33 8.76
CA ASP A 113 -8.56 10.14 8.99
C ASP A 113 -8.43 9.07 10.07
N PHE A 114 -7.37 8.28 10.01
CA PHE A 114 -7.21 7.11 10.88
C PHE A 114 -7.50 7.44 12.36
N ILE A 115 -7.09 8.62 12.83
CA ILE A 115 -7.34 9.10 14.19
C ILE A 115 -8.84 9.35 14.46
N SER A 116 -9.57 10.01 13.56
CA SER A 116 -11.03 10.16 13.70
C SER A 116 -11.77 8.85 13.57
N TRP A 117 -11.28 7.93 12.73
CA TRP A 117 -11.86 6.59 12.60
C TRP A 117 -11.69 5.79 13.90
N LEU A 118 -10.49 5.78 14.48
CA LEU A 118 -10.22 5.19 15.79
C LEU A 118 -11.07 5.84 16.88
N SER A 119 -11.15 7.17 16.90
CA SER A 119 -11.95 7.91 17.89
C SER A 119 -13.44 7.55 17.79
N SER A 120 -13.96 7.34 16.58
CA SER A 120 -15.35 6.95 16.38
C SER A 120 -15.67 5.52 16.85
N HIS A 121 -14.70 4.61 16.78
CA HIS A 121 -14.87 3.23 17.29
C HIS A 121 -14.66 3.14 18.80
N ALA A 122 -13.74 3.95 19.34
CA ALA A 122 -13.48 4.01 20.77
C ALA A 122 -14.52 4.82 21.56
N GLY A 123 -15.29 5.69 20.89
CA GLY A 123 -16.20 6.64 21.54
C GLY A 123 -15.48 7.74 22.34
N LEU A 124 -14.15 7.84 22.21
CA LEU A 124 -13.27 8.75 22.93
C LEU A 124 -12.34 9.45 21.94
N GLU A 125 -11.89 10.66 22.27
CA GLU A 125 -10.94 11.40 21.43
C GLU A 125 -9.56 10.75 21.50
N PHE A 126 -9.14 10.04 20.44
CA PHE A 126 -7.93 9.22 20.42
C PHE A 126 -6.66 10.04 20.73
N SER A 127 -6.62 11.31 20.35
CA SER A 127 -5.50 12.22 20.62
C SER A 127 -5.20 12.37 22.13
N ARG A 128 -6.23 12.35 22.98
CA ARG A 128 -6.15 12.59 24.43
C ARG A 128 -5.84 11.33 25.24
N LEU A 129 -5.90 10.16 24.62
CA LEU A 129 -5.67 8.90 25.28
C LEU A 129 -4.19 8.70 25.62
N LYS A 130 -3.93 7.95 26.69
CA LYS A 130 -2.58 7.50 27.02
C LYS A 130 -2.12 6.47 26.00
N SER A 131 -0.82 6.30 25.85
CA SER A 131 -0.22 5.42 24.85
C SER A 131 -0.61 3.95 25.02
N THR A 132 -0.80 3.50 26.26
CA THR A 132 -1.35 2.17 26.58
C THR A 132 -2.79 2.01 26.09
N GLU A 133 -3.66 2.98 26.36
CA GLU A 133 -5.06 2.98 25.91
C GLU A 133 -5.16 3.06 24.38
N LYS A 134 -4.29 3.86 23.75
CA LYS A 134 -4.17 3.96 22.29
C LYS A 134 -3.83 2.60 21.69
N LEU A 135 -2.85 1.90 22.27
CA LEU A 135 -2.46 0.57 21.81
C LEU A 135 -3.61 -0.44 21.96
N GLU A 136 -4.27 -0.51 23.12
CA GLU A 136 -5.36 -1.48 23.34
C GLU A 136 -6.52 -1.28 22.35
N ILE A 137 -6.87 -0.03 22.03
CA ILE A 137 -7.86 0.27 20.99
C ILE A 137 -7.39 -0.20 19.62
N MET A 138 -6.12 0.06 19.28
CA MET A 138 -5.55 -0.38 18.01
C MET A 138 -5.51 -1.91 17.90
N LEU A 139 -5.17 -2.62 18.97
CA LEU A 139 -5.16 -4.08 19.02
C LEU A 139 -6.57 -4.66 18.93
N THR A 140 -7.56 -4.04 19.55
CA THR A 140 -8.96 -4.46 19.47
C THR A 140 -9.51 -4.34 18.04
N LEU A 141 -9.12 -3.27 17.34
CA LEU A 141 -9.61 -2.98 15.99
C LEU A 141 -8.72 -3.56 14.89
N ILE A 142 -7.64 -4.27 15.22
CA ILE A 142 -6.67 -4.77 14.25
C ILE A 142 -7.27 -5.79 13.27
N GLY A 143 -8.32 -6.49 13.70
CA GLY A 143 -9.06 -7.45 12.88
C GLY A 143 -10.07 -6.81 11.92
N GLU A 144 -10.33 -5.50 12.03
CA GLU A 144 -11.22 -4.79 11.12
C GLU A 144 -10.56 -4.66 9.74
N PRO A 145 -11.30 -4.95 8.64
CA PRO A 145 -10.72 -5.00 7.30
C PRO A 145 -10.16 -3.66 6.83
N GLU A 146 -10.69 -2.55 7.34
CA GLU A 146 -10.23 -1.21 6.99
C GLU A 146 -9.04 -0.72 7.82
N PHE A 147 -8.71 -1.42 8.92
CA PHE A 147 -7.71 -0.94 9.89
C PHE A 147 -6.35 -0.77 9.24
N MET A 148 -5.81 -1.83 8.62
CA MET A 148 -4.46 -1.82 8.05
C MET A 148 -4.36 -0.84 6.87
N THR A 149 -5.41 -0.72 6.06
CA THR A 149 -5.47 0.24 4.95
C THR A 149 -5.42 1.68 5.46
N LYS A 150 -6.23 2.01 6.48
CA LYS A 150 -6.25 3.36 7.06
C LYS A 150 -4.96 3.69 7.82
N LEU A 151 -4.38 2.70 8.51
CA LEU A 151 -3.09 2.85 9.17
C LEU A 151 -1.99 3.15 8.14
N ALA A 152 -1.92 2.38 7.05
CA ALA A 152 -0.94 2.62 5.98
C ALA A 152 -1.09 4.03 5.36
N GLU A 153 -2.33 4.46 5.07
CA GLU A 153 -2.59 5.83 4.59
C GLU A 153 -2.17 6.92 5.59
N HIS A 154 -2.30 6.64 6.89
CA HIS A 154 -1.86 7.56 7.94
C HIS A 154 -0.34 7.63 8.04
N LEU A 155 0.35 6.48 7.96
CA LEU A 155 1.81 6.41 8.01
C LEU A 155 2.48 7.13 6.84
N LEU A 156 1.85 7.17 5.66
CA LEU A 156 2.33 8.00 4.55
C LEU A 156 2.40 9.50 4.88
N LYS A 157 1.54 9.97 5.79
CA LYS A 157 1.49 11.38 6.23
C LYS A 157 2.28 11.61 7.51
N ASN A 158 2.30 10.62 8.39
CA ASN A 158 2.94 10.65 9.70
C ASN A 158 3.78 9.37 9.90
N PRO A 159 4.95 9.26 9.25
CA PRO A 159 5.76 8.04 9.26
C PRO A 159 6.22 7.64 10.67
N ASN A 160 6.40 8.63 11.56
CA ASN A 160 6.86 8.41 12.93
C ASN A 160 5.74 8.03 13.91
N PHE A 161 4.49 7.88 13.47
CA PHE A 161 3.36 7.65 14.38
C PHE A 161 3.55 6.39 15.25
N LEU A 162 3.85 5.24 14.62
CA LEU A 162 4.10 4.00 15.36
C LEU A 162 5.43 4.03 16.11
N CYS A 163 6.46 4.69 15.56
CA CYS A 163 7.75 4.86 16.24
C CYS A 163 7.59 5.61 17.57
N ASN A 164 6.85 6.72 17.56
CA ASN A 164 6.57 7.48 18.78
C ASN A 164 5.80 6.63 19.81
N LEU A 165 4.84 5.82 19.35
CA LEU A 165 4.08 4.94 20.22
C LEU A 165 4.97 3.90 20.92
N ILE A 166 5.86 3.22 20.19
CA ILE A 166 6.74 2.20 20.77
C ILE A 166 7.84 2.78 21.67
N LEU A 167 8.21 4.05 21.49
CA LEU A 167 9.19 4.71 22.35
C LEU A 167 8.61 5.11 23.72
N ASP A 168 7.29 5.13 23.88
CA ASP A 168 6.67 5.57 25.14
C ASP A 168 6.87 4.57 26.29
N SER A 169 6.94 3.26 26.02
CA SER A 169 7.26 2.25 27.05
C SER A 169 7.77 0.93 26.45
N PRO A 170 8.63 0.19 27.18
CA PRO A 170 9.13 -1.11 26.74
C PRO A 170 8.00 -2.13 26.55
N GLU A 171 6.98 -2.12 27.40
CA GLU A 171 5.82 -3.01 27.29
C GLU A 171 5.01 -2.75 26.02
N ILE A 172 4.86 -1.47 25.65
CA ILE A 172 4.19 -1.09 24.39
C ILE A 172 5.02 -1.57 23.20
N PHE A 173 6.34 -1.38 23.24
CA PHE A 173 7.25 -1.87 22.21
C PHE A 173 7.10 -3.38 22.00
N ILE A 174 7.24 -4.19 23.06
CA ILE A 174 7.14 -5.65 22.99
C ILE A 174 5.76 -6.10 22.49
N LYS A 175 4.67 -5.47 22.96
CA LYS A 175 3.33 -5.79 22.46
C LYS A 175 3.17 -5.47 20.97
N VAL A 176 3.70 -4.34 20.49
CA VAL A 176 3.58 -3.94 19.08
C VAL A 176 4.33 -4.89 18.16
N ILE A 177 5.58 -5.23 18.48
CA ILE A 177 6.41 -6.10 17.61
C ILE A 177 5.87 -7.53 17.51
N ASN A 178 5.15 -8.01 18.54
CA ASN A 178 4.48 -9.32 18.54
C ASN A 178 3.12 -9.34 17.82
N THR A 179 2.72 -8.25 17.17
CA THR A 179 1.43 -8.13 16.49
C THR A 179 1.62 -7.72 15.04
N SER A 180 0.53 -7.71 14.26
CA SER A 180 0.63 -7.28 12.85
C SER A 180 1.00 -5.81 12.67
N LEU A 181 0.95 -4.99 13.74
CA LEU A 181 1.48 -3.64 13.75
C LEU A 181 3.01 -3.61 13.56
N GLY A 182 3.72 -4.64 14.04
CA GLY A 182 5.17 -4.76 13.89
C GLY A 182 5.63 -4.79 12.42
N PHE A 183 4.82 -5.35 11.52
CA PHE A 183 5.11 -5.32 10.07
C PHE A 183 5.12 -3.91 9.47
N GLN A 184 4.45 -2.94 10.11
CA GLN A 184 4.38 -1.56 9.64
C GLN A 184 5.56 -0.70 10.15
N LEU A 185 6.41 -1.24 11.03
CA LEU A 185 7.62 -0.56 11.50
C LEU A 185 8.77 -0.77 10.54
N GLU A 186 9.57 0.26 10.29
CA GLU A 186 10.84 0.12 9.57
C GLU A 186 11.93 -0.44 10.49
N ASN A 187 12.97 -1.05 9.92
CA ASN A 187 14.07 -1.64 10.70
C ASN A 187 14.71 -0.61 11.63
N HIS A 188 14.93 0.61 11.12
CA HIS A 188 15.51 1.69 11.90
C HIS A 188 14.61 2.13 13.07
N HIS A 189 13.28 2.07 12.93
CA HIS A 189 12.35 2.36 14.03
C HIS A 189 12.43 1.31 15.14
N ILE A 190 12.55 0.03 14.75
CA ILE A 190 12.71 -1.07 15.71
C ILE A 190 14.05 -0.95 16.45
N ALA A 191 15.14 -0.78 15.71
CA ALA A 191 16.48 -0.60 16.28
C ALA A 191 16.54 0.58 17.26
N LYS A 192 15.91 1.70 16.91
CA LYS A 192 15.79 2.86 17.80
C LYS A 192 15.06 2.53 19.10
N ALA A 193 13.97 1.76 19.04
CA ALA A 193 13.22 1.36 20.23
C ALA A 193 13.99 0.35 21.09
N ILE A 194 14.73 -0.58 20.48
CA ILE A 194 15.63 -1.50 21.17
C ILE A 194 16.69 -0.71 21.94
N ALA A 195 17.40 0.20 21.28
CA ALA A 195 18.42 1.02 21.91
C ALA A 195 17.84 1.92 23.02
N HIS A 196 16.64 2.47 22.81
CA HIS A 196 15.97 3.33 23.78
C HIS A 196 15.53 2.59 25.06
N HIS A 197 15.09 1.33 24.93
CA HIS A 197 14.56 0.55 26.04
C HIS A 197 15.55 -0.49 26.58
N CYS A 198 16.79 -0.46 26.12
CA CYS A 198 17.84 -1.41 26.48
C CYS A 198 17.97 -1.57 28.00
N ASP A 199 18.19 -0.48 28.74
CA ASP A 199 18.38 -0.51 30.19
C ASP A 199 17.18 -1.08 30.97
N ALA A 200 15.97 -0.96 30.41
CA ALA A 200 14.75 -1.45 31.04
C ALA A 200 14.47 -2.93 30.74
N LEU A 201 15.03 -3.47 29.67
CA LEU A 201 14.77 -4.84 29.19
C LEU A 201 15.89 -5.83 29.53
N VAL A 202 17.11 -5.33 29.82
CA VAL A 202 18.25 -6.17 30.18
C VAL A 202 18.13 -6.64 31.63
N ASP A 203 18.35 -7.94 31.86
CA ASP A 203 18.38 -8.51 33.21
C ASP A 203 19.71 -8.23 33.91
N THR A 204 19.77 -7.11 34.63
CA THR A 204 20.97 -6.69 35.38
C THR A 204 21.43 -7.66 36.49
N THR A 205 20.69 -8.74 36.78
CA THR A 205 21.06 -9.73 37.79
C THR A 205 22.06 -10.78 37.29
N LEU A 206 22.23 -10.90 35.97
CA LEU A 206 23.15 -11.83 35.33
C LEU A 206 24.56 -11.24 35.21
N GLU A 207 25.56 -12.07 34.89
CA GLU A 207 26.89 -11.56 34.53
C GLU A 207 26.85 -10.85 33.17
N PRO A 208 27.72 -9.84 32.90
CA PRO A 208 27.61 -8.98 31.72
C PRO A 208 27.54 -9.70 30.36
N GLN A 209 28.20 -10.85 30.23
CA GLN A 209 28.16 -11.64 28.99
C GLN A 209 26.82 -12.39 28.83
N GLU A 210 26.33 -13.00 29.93
CA GLU A 210 25.03 -13.67 29.98
C GLU A 210 23.87 -12.68 29.77
N GLN A 211 24.03 -11.43 30.23
CA GLN A 211 23.07 -10.34 29.97
C GLN A 211 22.91 -10.07 28.46
N ILE A 212 24.03 -10.02 27.73
CA ILE A 212 24.02 -9.75 26.28
C ILE A 212 23.35 -10.90 25.54
N GLU A 213 23.77 -12.15 25.81
CA GLU A 213 23.22 -13.33 25.15
C GLU A 213 21.72 -13.48 25.40
N SER A 214 21.29 -13.37 26.67
CA SER A 214 19.87 -13.46 27.04
C SER A 214 19.04 -12.34 26.43
N TYR A 215 19.58 -11.12 26.35
CA TYR A 215 18.87 -10.00 25.75
C TYR A 215 18.70 -10.15 24.23
N ILE A 216 19.73 -10.65 23.53
CA ILE A 216 19.66 -10.91 22.09
C ILE A 216 18.66 -12.04 21.80
N GLU A 217 18.73 -13.14 22.54
CA GLU A 217 17.77 -14.26 22.41
C GLU A 217 16.34 -13.77 22.65
N PHE A 218 16.11 -13.00 23.71
CA PHE A 218 14.82 -12.38 23.98
C PHE A 218 14.33 -11.51 22.81
N LEU A 219 15.19 -10.66 22.24
CA LEU A 219 14.80 -9.82 21.11
C LEU A 219 14.49 -10.64 19.86
N ASP A 220 15.31 -11.62 19.51
CA ASP A 220 15.10 -12.46 18.34
C ASP A 220 13.82 -13.30 18.46
N ASP A 221 13.49 -13.81 19.64
CA ASP A 221 12.23 -14.50 19.89
C ASP A 221 11.01 -13.61 19.58
N ASN A 222 11.06 -12.34 19.98
CA ASN A 222 9.98 -11.38 19.73
C ASN A 222 9.97 -10.86 18.27
N LEU A 223 11.12 -10.79 17.60
CA LEU A 223 11.25 -10.31 16.22
C LEU A 223 10.93 -11.38 15.17
N THR A 224 11.10 -12.65 15.51
CA THR A 224 10.87 -13.78 14.60
C THR A 224 9.43 -13.79 14.06
N GLY A 225 8.45 -13.39 14.88
CA GLY A 225 7.04 -13.29 14.48
C GLY A 225 6.78 -12.34 13.32
N ILE A 226 7.64 -11.33 13.11
CA ILE A 226 7.56 -10.38 11.99
C ILE A 226 8.61 -10.64 10.91
N GLY A 227 9.29 -11.80 10.95
CA GLY A 227 10.30 -12.21 9.99
C GLY A 227 11.63 -11.46 10.10
N ARG A 228 11.88 -10.81 11.24
CA ARG A 228 13.10 -10.04 11.52
C ARG A 228 13.95 -10.75 12.56
N SER A 229 15.22 -10.35 12.63
CA SER A 229 16.20 -10.74 13.64
C SER A 229 17.17 -9.59 13.86
N ILE A 230 17.93 -9.62 14.95
CA ILE A 230 19.01 -8.67 15.23
C ILE A 230 20.02 -8.65 14.08
N GLU A 231 20.42 -9.82 13.58
CA GLU A 231 21.28 -9.94 12.40
C GLU A 231 20.75 -9.14 11.20
N LYS A 232 19.47 -9.30 10.86
CA LYS A 232 18.84 -8.57 9.73
C LYS A 232 18.73 -7.06 9.99
N LEU A 233 18.55 -6.65 11.25
CA LEU A 233 18.58 -5.23 11.60
C LEU A 233 19.98 -4.66 11.40
N LEU A 234 21.03 -5.44 11.61
CA LEU A 234 22.41 -4.99 11.45
C LEU A 234 22.88 -4.90 10.00
N GLU A 235 22.24 -5.65 9.10
CA GLU A 235 22.43 -5.50 7.64
C GLU A 235 21.94 -4.14 7.13
N ASP A 236 20.98 -3.50 7.82
CA ASP A 236 20.49 -2.16 7.50
C ASP A 236 21.37 -1.07 8.14
N PRO A 237 22.03 -0.21 7.35
CA PRO A 237 22.92 0.82 7.86
C PRO A 237 22.28 1.80 8.85
N LEU A 238 20.98 2.11 8.66
CA LEU A 238 20.26 3.06 9.52
C LEU A 238 19.92 2.43 10.86
N ALA A 239 19.51 1.15 10.84
CA ALA A 239 19.21 0.41 12.06
C ALA A 239 20.49 0.11 12.85
N LYS A 240 21.57 -0.29 12.18
CA LYS A 240 22.88 -0.48 12.82
C LYS A 240 23.36 0.78 13.55
N ALA A 241 23.26 1.94 12.92
CA ALA A 241 23.68 3.21 13.52
C ALA A 241 22.86 3.59 14.77
N GLU A 242 21.64 3.08 14.93
CA GLU A 242 20.84 3.24 16.15
C GLU A 242 21.26 2.22 17.22
N LEU A 243 21.50 0.95 16.85
CA LEU A 243 21.95 -0.10 17.77
C LEU A 243 23.36 0.18 18.33
N ASP A 244 24.27 0.71 17.51
CA ASP A 244 25.64 1.07 17.92
C ASP A 244 25.68 2.14 19.04
N ARG A 245 24.57 2.86 19.25
CA ARG A 245 24.45 3.85 20.34
C ARG A 245 24.24 3.23 21.71
N ALA A 246 23.77 1.99 21.78
CA ALA A 246 23.59 1.28 23.03
C ALA A 246 24.86 0.49 23.35
N ASP A 247 25.38 0.69 24.56
CA ASP A 247 26.67 0.12 24.98
C ASP A 247 26.68 -1.41 24.90
N ILE A 248 25.53 -2.06 25.15
CA ILE A 248 25.39 -3.53 25.14
C ILE A 248 25.79 -4.14 23.78
N PHE A 249 25.47 -3.47 22.69
CA PHE A 249 25.78 -3.95 21.34
C PHE A 249 27.23 -3.68 20.96
N GLN A 250 27.88 -2.66 21.57
CA GLN A 250 29.32 -2.44 21.35
C GLN A 250 30.16 -3.62 21.88
N TYR A 251 29.76 -4.23 23.00
CA TYR A 251 30.42 -5.42 23.55
C TYR A 251 30.23 -6.64 22.66
N TYR A 252 28.99 -6.89 22.21
CA TYR A 252 28.67 -7.96 21.27
C TYR A 252 29.49 -7.87 19.96
N PHE A 253 29.59 -6.68 19.35
CA PHE A 253 30.35 -6.48 18.11
C PHE A 253 31.87 -6.55 18.27
N ASN A 254 32.38 -6.28 19.48
CA ASN A 254 33.81 -6.43 19.74
C ASN A 254 34.20 -7.91 19.81
N GLU A 255 33.39 -8.78 20.43
CA GLU A 255 33.67 -10.22 20.48
C GLU A 255 33.56 -10.90 19.10
N GLU A 256 32.54 -10.57 18.29
CA GLU A 256 32.41 -11.12 16.93
C GLU A 256 33.56 -10.71 16.01
N ARG A 257 34.13 -9.50 16.21
CA ARG A 257 35.31 -9.04 15.46
C ARG A 257 36.59 -9.78 15.81
N PHE A 258 36.68 -10.46 16.96
CA PHE A 258 37.86 -11.24 17.36
C PHE A 258 37.79 -12.72 16.95
N ASN A 259 36.65 -13.18 16.39
CA ASN A 259 36.46 -14.56 15.92
C ASN A 259 36.48 -14.71 14.39
N LEU A 260 36.88 -13.67 13.65
CA LEU A 260 37.16 -13.67 12.19
C LEU A 260 38.65 -13.44 11.92
#